data_AF-A0AAN2QWF9-F1
#
_entry.id   AF-A0AAN2QWF9-F1
#
_cell.length_a   1.000
_cell.length_b   1.000
_cell.length_c   1.000
_cell.angle_alpha   90.00
_cell.angle_beta   90.00
_cell.angle_gamma   90.00
#
_symmetry.space_group_name_H-M   'P 1'
#
loop_
_entity.id
_entity.type
_entity.pdbx_description
1 polymer ?
#
loop_
_entity_poly.entity_id
_entity_poly.type
_entity_poly.pdbx_seq_one_letter_code
_entity_poly.pdbx_strand_id
1 'polypeptide(L)'
;MVKKPKLFLDMDNVLVDTLSILNAVDMRSEKVKKPDQIPGIFRDLPPMVGAVEAVKSLAENYELHILSTAPWKNPSAWQDKLLWLAQYFGDDNQSPFYKRVTLTHDKSLARGVGGILIDDRPYHGASQWNDETADSLWIQYGYDDQLVWSEQLVDYLNAVAKAYKTSGTLRLSAEAVAEQAGYQLFGQNDHFEKAHWE
;
A
#
# COMPACT_ATOMS: atom_id res chain seq x y z
N MET A 1 23.83 2.12 -14.26
CA MET A 1 22.47 2.70 -14.13
C MET A 1 22.10 2.64 -12.67
N VAL A 2 21.54 3.72 -12.10
CA VAL A 2 20.99 3.68 -10.73
C VAL A 2 19.84 2.67 -10.72
N LYS A 3 19.82 1.75 -9.75
CA LYS A 3 18.75 0.77 -9.61
C LYS A 3 17.43 1.52 -9.32
N LYS A 4 16.30 1.04 -9.84
CA LYS A 4 14.99 1.62 -9.51
C LYS A 4 14.79 1.62 -7.98
N PRO A 5 14.28 2.71 -7.38
CA PRO A 5 13.87 2.71 -5.99
C PRO A 5 12.75 1.69 -5.76
N LYS A 6 12.63 1.20 -4.53
CA LYS A 6 11.57 0.25 -4.16
C LYS A 6 10.34 1.01 -3.65
N LEU A 7 9.17 0.58 -4.11
CA LEU A 7 7.89 1.07 -3.65
C LEU A 7 7.05 -0.14 -3.19
N PHE A 8 6.73 -0.15 -1.91
CA PHE A 8 5.89 -1.14 -1.26
C PHE A 8 4.48 -0.58 -1.17
N LEU A 9 3.51 -1.39 -1.56
CA LEU A 9 2.10 -1.04 -1.58
C LEU A 9 1.35 -1.99 -0.65
N ASP A 10 0.62 -1.44 0.31
CA ASP A 10 -0.45 -2.21 0.93
C ASP A 10 -1.58 -2.46 -0.08
N MET A 11 -2.48 -3.38 0.25
CA MET A 11 -3.65 -3.69 -0.57
C MET A 11 -4.92 -3.03 -0.04
N ASP A 12 -5.31 -3.29 1.22
CA ASP A 12 -6.63 -2.91 1.70
C ASP A 12 -6.70 -1.39 1.90
N ASN A 13 -7.69 -0.73 1.30
CA ASN A 13 -7.87 0.73 1.24
C ASN A 13 -6.75 1.52 0.54
N VAL A 14 -5.74 0.84 0.00
CA VAL A 14 -4.70 1.44 -0.86
C VAL A 14 -4.92 1.02 -2.30
N LEU A 15 -4.80 -0.26 -2.63
CA LEU A 15 -5.08 -0.77 -3.98
C LEU A 15 -6.53 -1.23 -4.15
N VAL A 16 -7.16 -1.66 -3.06
CA VAL A 16 -8.46 -2.34 -3.02
C VAL A 16 -9.42 -1.53 -2.17
N ASP A 17 -10.64 -1.29 -2.64
CA ASP A 17 -11.68 -0.60 -1.87
C ASP A 17 -12.34 -1.58 -0.87
N THR A 18 -11.62 -1.84 0.21
CA THR A 18 -12.00 -2.85 1.21
C THR A 18 -13.03 -2.31 2.20
N LEU A 19 -12.77 -1.15 2.82
CA LEU A 19 -13.65 -0.60 3.85
C LEU A 19 -15.06 -0.31 3.36
N SER A 20 -15.22 0.27 2.16
CA SER A 20 -16.54 0.60 1.62
C SER A 20 -17.43 -0.64 1.50
N ILE A 21 -16.84 -1.77 1.07
CA ILE A 21 -17.56 -3.03 0.92
C ILE A 21 -17.83 -3.65 2.29
N LEU A 22 -16.80 -3.83 3.14
CA LEU A 22 -16.97 -4.50 4.43
C LEU A 22 -17.94 -3.76 5.37
N ASN A 23 -17.97 -2.42 5.30
CA ASN A 23 -18.92 -1.61 6.07
C ASN A 23 -20.38 -1.80 5.62
N ALA A 24 -20.62 -2.23 4.39
CA ALA A 24 -21.94 -2.40 3.81
C ALA A 24 -22.47 -3.85 3.86
N VAL A 25 -21.64 -4.81 4.29
CA VAL A 25 -22.03 -6.24 4.34
C VAL A 25 -23.16 -6.46 5.35
N ASP A 26 -24.23 -7.13 4.89
CA ASP A 26 -25.29 -7.62 5.77
C ASP A 26 -24.86 -8.92 6.48
N MET A 27 -24.51 -8.79 7.75
CA MET A 27 -24.01 -9.92 8.56
C MET A 27 -25.11 -10.87 9.06
N ARG A 28 -26.41 -10.64 8.77
CA ARG A 28 -27.51 -11.45 9.33
C ARG A 28 -27.47 -12.93 8.92
N SER A 29 -27.00 -13.22 7.71
CA SER A 29 -26.86 -14.59 7.18
C SER A 29 -25.47 -15.20 7.40
N GLU A 30 -24.51 -14.42 7.89
CA GLU A 30 -23.13 -14.82 7.97
C GLU A 30 -22.84 -15.69 9.20
N LYS A 31 -21.96 -16.67 9.02
CA LYS A 31 -21.59 -17.62 10.09
C LYS A 31 -20.36 -17.16 10.89
N VAL A 32 -19.78 -16.04 10.51
CA VAL A 32 -18.58 -15.46 11.11
C VAL A 32 -18.92 -14.18 11.88
N LYS A 33 -18.02 -13.73 12.76
CA LYS A 33 -18.31 -12.62 13.67
C LYS A 33 -18.14 -11.24 13.04
N LYS A 34 -17.36 -11.15 11.98
CA LYS A 34 -16.94 -9.90 11.35
C LYS A 34 -16.93 -10.08 9.82
N PRO A 35 -17.17 -9.01 9.05
CA PRO A 35 -17.20 -9.09 7.59
C PRO A 35 -15.83 -9.53 7.02
N ASP A 36 -14.72 -9.10 7.62
CA ASP A 36 -13.36 -9.52 7.25
C ASP A 36 -13.07 -11.02 7.45
N GLN A 37 -13.95 -11.74 8.15
CA GLN A 37 -13.83 -13.18 8.38
C GLN A 37 -14.56 -14.02 7.33
N ILE A 38 -15.35 -13.41 6.45
CA ILE A 38 -16.12 -14.12 5.44
C ILE A 38 -15.13 -14.74 4.42
N PRO A 39 -15.11 -16.07 4.24
CA PRO A 39 -14.21 -16.67 3.28
C PRO A 39 -14.51 -16.19 1.85
N GLY A 40 -13.48 -15.84 1.09
CA GLY A 40 -13.63 -15.35 -0.29
C GLY A 40 -13.93 -13.86 -0.42
N ILE A 41 -14.21 -13.15 0.68
CA ILE A 41 -14.70 -11.76 0.62
C ILE A 41 -13.72 -10.78 -0.05
N PHE A 42 -12.41 -11.08 0.00
CA PHE A 42 -11.37 -10.21 -0.56
C PHE A 42 -11.11 -10.44 -2.05
N ARG A 43 -11.67 -11.49 -2.66
CA ARG A 43 -11.28 -11.94 -4.00
C ARG A 43 -11.64 -10.95 -5.10
N ASP A 44 -12.86 -10.44 -5.05
CA ASP A 44 -13.48 -9.69 -6.14
C ASP A 44 -13.79 -8.24 -5.73
N LEU A 45 -13.13 -7.74 -4.67
CA LEU A 45 -13.29 -6.36 -4.25
C LEU A 45 -12.82 -5.40 -5.36
N PRO A 46 -13.52 -4.26 -5.56
CA PRO A 46 -13.14 -3.31 -6.60
C PRO A 46 -11.80 -2.64 -6.25
N PRO A 47 -11.00 -2.23 -7.25
CA PRO A 47 -9.81 -1.43 -7.01
C PRO A 47 -10.19 -0.02 -6.53
N MET A 48 -9.29 0.61 -5.77
CA MET A 48 -9.35 2.04 -5.51
C MET A 48 -9.28 2.82 -6.84
N VAL A 49 -10.00 3.94 -6.93
CA VAL A 49 -10.08 4.74 -8.16
C VAL A 49 -8.68 5.18 -8.61
N GLY A 50 -8.29 4.79 -9.84
CA GLY A 50 -6.98 5.10 -10.43
C GLY A 50 -5.82 4.19 -10.00
N ALA A 51 -6.03 3.25 -9.07
CA ALA A 51 -4.94 2.43 -8.52
C ALA A 51 -4.28 1.52 -9.57
N VAL A 52 -5.07 0.93 -10.48
CA VAL A 52 -4.56 0.00 -11.50
C VAL A 52 -3.68 0.74 -12.51
N GLU A 53 -4.11 1.91 -12.97
CA GLU A 53 -3.37 2.79 -13.87
C GLU A 53 -2.11 3.34 -13.21
N ALA A 54 -2.21 3.77 -11.94
CA ALA A 54 -1.10 4.24 -11.14
C ALA A 54 0.01 3.18 -11.02
N VAL A 55 -0.34 1.93 -10.68
CA VAL A 55 0.62 0.83 -10.59
C VAL A 55 1.32 0.59 -11.93
N LYS A 56 0.58 0.57 -13.05
CA LYS A 56 1.17 0.39 -14.38
C LYS A 56 2.17 1.50 -14.72
N SER A 57 1.83 2.75 -14.42
CA SER A 57 2.71 3.90 -14.64
C SER A 57 3.96 3.84 -13.74
N LEU A 58 3.78 3.59 -12.45
CA LEU A 58 4.87 3.60 -11.47
C LEU A 58 5.86 2.43 -11.68
N ALA A 59 5.42 1.32 -12.27
CA ALA A 59 6.30 0.19 -12.62
C ALA A 59 7.45 0.58 -13.57
N GLU A 60 7.30 1.67 -14.33
CA GLU A 60 8.37 2.20 -15.18
C GLU A 60 9.52 2.81 -14.38
N ASN A 61 9.23 3.40 -13.21
CA ASN A 61 10.19 4.14 -12.39
C ASN A 61 10.59 3.40 -11.10
N TYR A 62 9.76 2.48 -10.61
CA TYR A 62 9.95 1.78 -9.34
C TYR A 62 10.07 0.26 -9.52
N GLU A 63 10.78 -0.39 -8.59
CA GLU A 63 10.65 -1.81 -8.32
C GLU A 63 9.48 -1.99 -7.34
N LEU A 64 8.33 -2.42 -7.86
CA LEU A 64 7.10 -2.51 -7.06
C LEU A 64 7.05 -3.81 -6.24
N HIS A 65 6.58 -3.69 -5.00
CA HIS A 65 6.36 -4.81 -4.08
C HIS A 65 4.99 -4.68 -3.43
N ILE A 66 4.33 -5.81 -3.18
CA ILE A 66 3.17 -5.86 -2.29
C ILE A 66 3.66 -6.16 -0.88
N LEU A 67 3.16 -5.40 0.09
CA LEU A 67 3.38 -5.63 1.52
C LEU A 67 2.06 -5.49 2.27
N SER A 68 1.35 -6.60 2.42
CA SER A 68 0.00 -6.60 2.98
C SER A 68 -0.16 -7.59 4.12
N THR A 69 -1.15 -7.31 4.96
CA THR A 69 -1.60 -8.15 6.07
C THR A 69 -2.95 -8.77 5.71
N ALA A 70 -3.25 -9.95 6.23
CA ALA A 70 -4.57 -10.55 6.14
C ALA A 70 -5.16 -10.81 7.53
N PRO A 71 -6.49 -10.88 7.70
CA PRO A 71 -7.11 -11.19 8.99
C PRO A 71 -6.73 -12.59 9.50
N TRP A 72 -6.35 -12.69 10.78
CA TRP A 72 -5.94 -13.97 11.40
C TRP A 72 -7.02 -15.06 11.31
N LYS A 73 -8.30 -14.66 11.37
CA LYS A 73 -9.46 -15.56 11.35
C LYS A 73 -10.00 -15.84 9.95
N ASN A 74 -9.31 -15.38 8.90
CA ASN A 74 -9.69 -15.62 7.51
C ASN A 74 -8.51 -16.20 6.70
N PRO A 75 -8.30 -17.53 6.72
CA PRO A 75 -7.22 -18.15 5.96
C PRO A 75 -7.30 -17.89 4.45
N SER A 76 -8.52 -17.75 3.91
CA SER A 76 -8.70 -17.51 2.46
C SER A 76 -8.20 -16.14 2.01
N ALA A 77 -8.18 -15.15 2.91
CA ALA A 77 -7.76 -13.79 2.56
C ALA A 77 -6.33 -13.71 2.00
N TRP A 78 -5.41 -14.56 2.46
CA TRP A 78 -4.07 -14.64 1.88
C TRP A 78 -4.08 -15.10 0.42
N GLN A 79 -4.89 -16.12 0.12
CA GLN A 79 -5.05 -16.62 -1.24
C GLN A 79 -5.78 -15.61 -2.12
N ASP A 80 -6.86 -15.02 -1.60
CA ASP A 80 -7.69 -14.07 -2.34
C ASP A 80 -6.90 -12.83 -2.77
N LYS A 81 -5.98 -12.33 -1.93
CA LYS A 81 -5.05 -11.25 -2.30
C LYS A 81 -4.17 -11.61 -3.50
N LEU A 82 -3.64 -12.83 -3.56
CA LEU A 82 -2.86 -13.28 -4.73
C LEU A 82 -3.72 -13.40 -5.98
N LEU A 83 -4.95 -13.91 -5.85
CA LEU A 83 -5.89 -14.02 -6.96
C LEU A 83 -6.31 -12.65 -7.49
N TRP A 84 -6.53 -11.69 -6.59
CA TRP A 84 -6.84 -10.30 -6.95
C TRP A 84 -5.68 -9.69 -7.76
N LEU A 85 -4.43 -9.85 -7.30
CA LEU A 85 -3.26 -9.36 -8.05
C LEU A 85 -3.15 -10.01 -9.43
N ALA A 86 -3.40 -11.32 -9.54
CA ALA A 86 -3.41 -12.03 -10.81
C ALA A 86 -4.49 -11.49 -11.76
N GLN A 87 -5.69 -11.20 -11.25
CA GLN A 87 -6.80 -10.66 -12.03
C GLN A 87 -6.49 -9.29 -12.64
N TYR A 88 -5.87 -8.38 -11.89
CA TYR A 88 -5.64 -7.00 -12.36
C TYR A 88 -4.27 -6.77 -13.01
N PHE A 89 -3.27 -7.57 -12.67
CA PHE A 89 -1.88 -7.36 -13.08
C PHE A 89 -1.22 -8.58 -13.74
N GLY A 90 -1.93 -9.70 -13.88
CA GLY A 90 -1.41 -10.95 -14.43
C GLY A 90 -0.64 -11.79 -13.40
N ASP A 91 -0.50 -13.08 -13.70
CA ASP A 91 0.17 -14.10 -12.88
C ASP A 91 1.50 -14.60 -13.47
N ASP A 92 1.93 -14.04 -14.60
CA ASP A 92 3.17 -14.38 -15.29
C ASP A 92 4.31 -13.40 -14.98
N ASN A 93 5.44 -13.56 -15.66
CA ASN A 93 6.62 -12.72 -15.47
C ASN A 93 6.47 -11.27 -15.99
N GLN A 94 5.36 -10.93 -16.65
CA GLN A 94 5.05 -9.56 -17.07
C GLN A 94 4.36 -8.78 -15.96
N SER A 95 3.83 -9.47 -14.94
CA SER A 95 3.25 -8.82 -13.77
C SER A 95 4.31 -7.98 -13.03
N PRO A 96 4.02 -6.70 -12.68
CA PRO A 96 4.92 -5.87 -11.89
C PRO A 96 5.26 -6.51 -10.53
N PHE A 97 4.35 -7.36 -10.01
CA PHE A 97 4.47 -8.02 -8.72
C PHE A 97 4.98 -9.47 -8.81
N TYR A 98 5.39 -9.95 -9.98
CA TYR A 98 5.90 -11.32 -10.13
C TYR A 98 7.05 -11.59 -9.16
N LYS A 99 6.84 -12.52 -8.21
CA LYS A 99 7.76 -12.86 -7.11
C LYS A 99 8.13 -11.68 -6.19
N ARG A 100 7.24 -10.68 -6.04
CA ARG A 100 7.43 -9.49 -5.18
C ARG A 100 6.22 -9.24 -4.29
N VAL A 101 5.66 -10.32 -3.72
CA VAL A 101 4.53 -10.25 -2.80
C VAL A 101 4.99 -10.74 -1.42
N THR A 102 4.88 -9.85 -0.43
CA THR A 102 5.14 -10.17 0.98
C THR A 102 3.84 -10.05 1.77
N LEU A 103 3.49 -11.14 2.43
CA LEU A 103 2.28 -11.31 3.20
C LEU A 103 2.68 -11.56 4.66
N THR A 104 2.40 -10.59 5.54
CA THR A 104 2.90 -10.60 6.93
C THR A 104 1.94 -9.87 7.87
N HIS A 105 1.94 -10.26 9.15
CA HIS A 105 1.28 -9.51 10.23
C HIS A 105 2.15 -8.40 10.82
N ASP A 106 3.44 -8.41 10.52
CA ASP A 106 4.41 -7.39 10.91
C ASP A 106 5.20 -6.94 9.68
N LYS A 107 4.78 -5.82 9.11
CA LYS A 107 5.38 -5.14 7.96
C LYS A 107 6.73 -4.52 8.31
N SER A 108 7.03 -4.30 9.59
CA SER A 108 8.30 -3.70 10.03
C SER A 108 9.49 -4.61 9.72
N LEU A 109 9.27 -5.93 9.60
CA LEU A 109 10.30 -6.90 9.23
C LEU A 109 10.91 -6.64 7.86
N ALA A 110 10.16 -6.03 6.94
CA ALA A 110 10.61 -5.74 5.58
C ALA A 110 11.33 -4.38 5.45
N ARG A 111 11.18 -3.46 6.42
CA ARG A 111 11.70 -2.08 6.30
C ARG A 111 13.21 -2.01 6.07
N GLY A 112 13.99 -2.94 6.64
CA GLY A 112 15.46 -2.91 6.56
C GLY A 112 16.03 -3.00 5.15
N VAL A 113 15.20 -3.28 4.14
CA VAL A 113 15.60 -3.31 2.73
C VAL A 113 15.60 -1.93 2.05
N GLY A 114 15.11 -0.89 2.74
CA GLY A 114 14.89 0.46 2.20
C GLY A 114 13.70 0.54 1.23
N GLY A 115 13.13 1.73 1.09
CA GLY A 115 11.98 1.94 0.21
C GLY A 115 10.93 2.90 0.77
N ILE A 116 9.90 3.13 -0.02
CA ILE A 116 8.68 3.82 0.44
C ILE A 116 7.60 2.76 0.63
N LEU A 117 6.90 2.78 1.77
CA LEU A 117 5.66 2.04 1.99
C LEU A 117 4.47 3.01 1.89
N ILE A 118 3.55 2.73 0.95
CA ILE A 118 2.23 3.36 0.88
C ILE A 118 1.23 2.47 1.62
N ASP A 119 0.68 2.97 2.71
CA ASP A 119 -0.22 2.24 3.60
C ASP A 119 -1.22 3.22 4.22
N ASP A 120 -2.50 2.88 4.32
CA ASP A 120 -3.53 3.79 4.85
C ASP A 120 -3.42 3.98 6.36
N ARG A 121 -2.77 3.04 7.07
CA ARG A 121 -2.80 2.94 8.53
C ARG A 121 -1.41 2.85 9.16
N PRO A 122 -1.22 3.36 10.40
CA PRO A 122 0.06 3.28 11.11
C PRO A 122 0.33 1.90 11.73
N TYR A 123 -0.58 0.93 11.57
CA TYR A 123 -0.60 -0.34 12.28
C TYR A 123 0.24 -1.42 11.60
N HIS A 124 0.34 -2.58 12.25
CA HIS A 124 1.01 -3.77 11.71
C HIS A 124 2.44 -3.55 11.22
N GLY A 125 3.17 -2.62 11.83
CA GLY A 125 4.56 -2.35 11.45
C GLY A 125 4.74 -1.24 10.41
N ALA A 126 3.66 -0.60 9.93
CA ALA A 126 3.72 0.41 8.87
C ALA A 126 4.40 1.71 9.34
N SER A 127 4.00 2.27 10.49
CA SER A 127 4.61 3.51 11.00
C SER A 127 6.11 3.37 11.30
N GLN A 128 6.58 2.15 11.61
CA GLN A 128 8.00 1.83 11.77
C GLN A 128 8.81 1.93 10.48
N TRP A 129 8.19 2.05 9.30
CA TRP A 129 8.90 2.36 8.06
C TRP A 129 9.43 3.79 8.03
N ASN A 130 9.03 4.66 8.97
CA ASN A 130 9.69 5.93 9.20
C ASN A 130 11.07 5.72 9.87
N ASP A 131 12.02 5.15 9.13
CA ASP A 131 13.34 4.70 9.62
C ASP A 131 14.45 5.28 8.73
N GLU A 132 15.09 6.34 9.21
CA GLU A 132 16.20 7.01 8.54
C GLU A 132 17.40 6.07 8.30
N THR A 133 17.68 5.16 9.25
CA THR A 133 18.84 4.26 9.16
C THR A 133 18.68 3.25 8.03
N ALA A 134 17.44 2.89 7.72
CA ALA A 134 17.11 1.94 6.66
C ALA A 134 16.83 2.63 5.31
N ASP A 135 16.95 3.96 5.18
CA ASP A 135 16.44 4.73 4.02
C ASP A 135 14.99 4.33 3.67
N SER A 136 14.18 4.21 4.72
CA SER A 136 12.77 3.84 4.63
C SER A 136 11.88 5.01 4.98
N LEU A 137 10.73 5.05 4.33
CA LEU A 137 9.70 6.04 4.57
C LEU A 137 8.31 5.41 4.49
N TRP A 138 7.47 5.70 5.47
CA TRP A 138 6.04 5.48 5.37
C TRP A 138 5.38 6.73 4.78
N ILE A 139 4.44 6.54 3.86
CA ILE A 139 3.51 7.57 3.42
C ILE A 139 2.11 7.04 3.71
N GLN A 140 1.37 7.80 4.52
CA GLN A 140 0.00 7.47 4.87
C GLN A 140 -0.91 7.83 3.68
N TYR A 141 -1.44 6.80 3.02
CA TYR A 141 -2.31 6.99 1.87
C TYR A 141 -3.56 7.78 2.27
N GLY A 142 -3.83 8.89 1.57
CA GLY A 142 -4.98 9.76 1.84
C GLY A 142 -4.91 10.55 3.16
N TYR A 143 -3.75 10.68 3.80
CA TYR A 143 -3.61 11.62 4.93
C TYR A 143 -3.63 13.08 4.44
N ASP A 144 -2.86 13.37 3.39
CA ASP A 144 -3.12 14.53 2.55
C ASP A 144 -4.10 14.09 1.46
N ASP A 145 -5.24 14.76 1.36
CA ASP A 145 -6.32 14.40 0.42
C ASP A 145 -5.85 14.41 -1.05
N GLN A 146 -4.74 15.11 -1.35
CA GLN A 146 -4.14 15.11 -2.68
C GLN A 146 -3.22 13.91 -2.92
N LEU A 147 -2.72 13.26 -1.87
CA LEU A 147 -1.84 12.09 -1.97
C LEU A 147 -2.64 10.78 -2.02
N VAL A 148 -3.52 10.71 -3.02
CA VAL A 148 -4.29 9.53 -3.43
C VAL A 148 -4.10 9.22 -4.92
N TRP A 149 -4.46 8.02 -5.37
CA TRP A 149 -4.21 7.58 -6.76
C TRP A 149 -4.92 8.41 -7.82
N SER A 150 -6.10 8.95 -7.50
CA SER A 150 -6.91 9.77 -8.41
C SER A 150 -6.43 11.22 -8.52
N GLU A 151 -5.46 11.62 -7.70
CA GLU A 151 -4.99 13.00 -7.58
C GLU A 151 -3.46 13.07 -7.79
N GLN A 152 -2.70 13.63 -6.84
CA GLN A 152 -1.30 14.03 -7.02
C GLN A 152 -0.29 12.94 -6.65
N LEU A 153 -0.71 11.79 -6.09
CA LEU A 153 0.23 10.79 -5.57
C LEU A 153 1.17 10.23 -6.64
N VAL A 154 0.66 9.97 -7.85
CA VAL A 154 1.48 9.42 -8.95
C VAL A 154 2.53 10.42 -9.40
N ASP A 155 2.14 11.69 -9.57
CA ASP A 155 3.04 12.77 -9.99
C ASP A 155 4.09 13.06 -8.92
N TYR A 156 3.67 13.08 -7.66
CA TYR A 156 4.57 13.16 -6.51
C TYR A 156 5.61 12.03 -6.54
N LEU A 157 5.19 10.76 -6.63
CA LEU A 157 6.11 9.62 -6.66
C LEU A 157 7.05 9.67 -7.89
N ASN A 158 6.57 10.09 -9.07
CA ASN A 158 7.43 10.27 -10.22
C ASN A 158 8.50 11.35 -10.00
N ALA A 159 8.15 12.46 -9.33
CA ALA A 159 9.10 13.50 -8.94
C ALA A 159 10.13 12.97 -7.92
N VAL A 160 9.69 12.16 -6.94
CA VAL A 160 10.58 11.47 -5.99
C VAL A 160 11.56 10.55 -6.71
N ALA A 161 11.09 9.71 -7.64
CA ALA A 161 11.96 8.84 -8.42
C ALA A 161 12.99 9.61 -9.26
N LYS A 162 12.64 10.81 -9.75
CA LYS A 162 13.56 11.70 -10.46
C LYS A 162 14.62 12.28 -9.52
N ALA A 163 14.22 12.78 -8.34
CA ALA A 163 15.14 13.30 -7.34
C ALA A 163 16.09 12.22 -6.80
N TYR A 164 15.59 10.99 -6.61
CA TYR A 164 16.37 9.83 -6.18
C TYR A 164 17.54 9.50 -7.12
N LYS A 165 17.37 9.68 -8.44
CA LYS A 165 18.44 9.46 -9.42
C LYS A 165 19.66 10.36 -9.18
N THR A 166 19.47 11.50 -8.51
CA THR A 166 20.53 12.46 -8.19
C THR A 166 21.06 12.29 -6.77
N SER A 167 20.16 12.13 -5.78
CA SER A 167 20.55 12.08 -4.36
C SER A 167 21.12 10.71 -3.93
N GLY A 168 20.63 9.62 -4.53
CA GLY A 168 20.92 8.26 -4.07
C GLY A 168 20.23 7.86 -2.75
N THR A 169 19.47 8.76 -2.12
CA THR A 169 18.76 8.53 -0.85
C THR A 169 17.27 8.76 -1.07
N LEU A 170 16.47 7.70 -0.95
CA LEU A 170 15.06 7.74 -1.34
C LEU A 170 14.24 8.59 -0.38
N ARG A 171 14.49 8.44 0.92
CA ARG A 171 13.81 9.20 1.97
C ARG A 171 14.00 10.71 1.81
N LEU A 172 15.26 11.16 1.71
CA LEU A 172 15.58 12.58 1.51
C LEU A 172 14.94 13.14 0.24
N SER A 173 14.86 12.32 -0.82
CA SER A 173 14.20 12.72 -2.07
C SER A 173 12.70 12.92 -1.89
N ALA A 174 12.05 12.02 -1.16
CA ALA A 174 10.63 12.09 -0.87
C ALA A 174 10.30 13.29 0.02
N GLU A 175 11.03 13.47 1.12
CA GLU A 175 10.84 14.58 2.05
C GLU A 175 11.06 15.93 1.36
N ALA A 176 12.11 16.09 0.55
CA ALA A 176 12.38 17.33 -0.16
C ALA A 176 11.30 17.67 -1.21
N VAL A 177 10.80 16.67 -1.94
CA VAL A 177 9.71 16.87 -2.92
C VAL A 177 8.41 17.23 -2.19
N ALA A 178 8.13 16.59 -1.06
CA ALA A 178 6.94 16.88 -0.25
C ALA A 178 7.01 18.30 0.34
N GLU A 179 8.15 18.70 0.90
CA GLU A 179 8.38 20.03 1.44
C GLU A 179 8.19 21.11 0.37
N GLN A 180 8.76 20.91 -0.82
CA GLN A 180 8.62 21.84 -1.94
C GLN A 180 7.16 22.00 -2.41
N ALA A 181 6.39 20.92 -2.39
CA ALA A 181 5.00 20.91 -2.82
C ALA A 181 4.00 21.27 -1.69
N GLY A 182 4.46 21.33 -0.44
CA GLY A 182 3.62 21.59 0.73
C GLY A 182 2.76 20.41 1.17
N TYR A 183 3.13 19.18 0.81
CA TYR A 183 2.38 17.98 1.19
C TYR A 183 2.72 17.47 2.58
N GLN A 184 1.74 16.90 3.26
CA GLN A 184 1.97 16.16 4.51
C GLN A 184 1.93 14.65 4.25
N LEU A 185 3.03 13.96 4.56
CA LEU A 185 3.16 12.54 4.19
C LEU A 185 2.48 11.57 5.16
N PHE A 186 2.30 11.97 6.42
CA PHE A 186 1.64 11.16 7.46
C PHE A 186 1.26 12.01 8.66
N GLY A 187 0.29 11.54 9.44
CA GLY A 187 -0.08 12.16 10.71
C GLY A 187 0.88 11.84 11.85
N GLN A 188 1.01 12.77 12.82
CA GLN A 188 1.76 12.55 14.06
C GLN A 188 1.00 11.70 15.09
N ASN A 189 -0.31 11.55 14.93
CA ASN A 189 -1.18 10.94 15.92
C ASN A 189 -1.51 9.48 15.56
N ASP A 190 -1.32 8.61 16.53
CA ASP A 190 -1.72 7.21 16.63
C ASP A 190 -3.25 7.00 16.71
N HIS A 191 -4.03 8.08 16.66
CA HIS A 191 -5.48 8.06 16.61
C HIS A 191 -5.99 7.86 15.17
N PHE A 192 -6.13 6.60 14.78
CA PHE A 192 -6.90 6.19 13.59
C PHE A 192 -8.26 5.67 14.02
N GLU A 193 -9.34 6.18 13.41
CA GLU A 193 -10.69 5.69 13.68
C GLU A 193 -10.90 4.35 12.98
N LYS A 194 -11.13 3.31 13.79
CA LYS A 194 -11.44 1.98 13.29
C LYS A 194 -12.89 1.91 12.84
N ALA A 195 -13.18 1.13 11.81
CA ALA A 195 -14.56 0.83 11.44
C ALA A 195 -15.27 0.08 12.57
N HIS A 196 -16.59 0.22 12.63
CA HIS A 196 -17.43 -0.28 13.72
C HIS A 196 -17.36 -1.80 13.99
N TRP A 197 -16.88 -2.58 13.01
CA TRP A 197 -16.73 -4.04 13.11
C TRP A 197 -15.28 -4.47 13.44
N GLU A 198 -14.32 -3.55 13.40
CA GLU A 198 -12.89 -3.82 13.63
C GLU A 198 -12.53 -4.10 15.09
#